data_AF-A0A959A1M7-F1
#
_entry.id   AF-A0A959A1M7-F1
#
_cell.length_a   1.000
_cell.length_b   1.000
_cell.length_c   1.000
_cell.angle_alpha   90.00
_cell.angle_beta   90.00
_cell.angle_gamma   90.00
#
_symmetry.space_group_name_H-M   'P 1'
#
loop_
_entity.id
_entity.type
_entity.pdbx_description
1 polymer ?
#
loop_
_entity_poly.entity_id
_entity_poly.type
_entity_poly.pdbx_seq_one_letter_code
_entity_poly.pdbx_strand_id
1 'polypeptide(L)'
;MRFFVKILAFCLAGFLAGSCYEDPDCIDLRSDYVGFTFKKLFDKQVDTVAVVGITTSGTDSVFYQFTNVAGPIRLPLNVAASSQSFAFDLAGGPHALEVGYEAKPQFESVTCGPRFVLTHLNVPSHSFDSVRVTNPVAVGSETGSNIDIYRCPITNNFKISFRQWYADDNANGVSLTERLHGVRLDYLPFTYYPGAEVGAVVVPLNLSGTGTNILIDSKASGLSNLEIGYKLETANLLAVCGTQVFVKNIDVNGTSGYDFIRVQKDSITDPPTTNIAMFRCPQTNLIELQLAGAPQEGIRIKKVTAGYTPEIFYQDSLATTLVLPLDGSQAATSYSIEFEAFARHITFGYNRTLQAFHGKCAQTLFSDVQVLSSDFTTPPVVKNDSIQFPSVVNFEIAND
;
A
#
# COMPACT_ATOMS: atom_id res chain seq x y z
N MET A 1 -3.45 80.38 9.41
CA MET A 1 -3.38 79.67 10.71
C MET A 1 -4.13 78.33 10.74
N ARG A 2 -5.33 78.19 10.14
CA ARG A 2 -6.11 76.93 10.16
C ARG A 2 -5.49 75.71 9.44
N PHE A 3 -4.56 75.91 8.52
CA PHE A 3 -3.92 74.83 7.76
C PHE A 3 -2.81 74.11 8.57
N PHE A 4 -2.04 74.86 9.37
CA PHE A 4 -0.97 74.31 10.22
C PHE A 4 -1.50 73.42 11.34
N VAL A 5 -2.67 73.74 11.90
CA VAL A 5 -3.29 72.93 12.97
C VAL A 5 -3.70 71.53 12.46
N LYS A 6 -4.11 71.42 11.19
CA LYS A 6 -4.49 70.12 10.60
C LYS A 6 -3.27 69.22 10.35
N ILE A 7 -2.13 69.80 9.94
CA ILE A 7 -0.88 69.06 9.75
C ILE A 7 -0.35 68.57 11.10
N LEU A 8 -0.36 69.41 12.14
CA LEU A 8 0.08 69.02 13.47
C LEU A 8 -0.78 67.89 14.06
N ALA A 9 -2.11 67.96 13.89
CA ALA A 9 -3.02 66.91 14.35
C ALA A 9 -2.80 65.58 13.60
N PHE A 10 -2.51 65.62 12.31
CA PHE A 10 -2.23 64.42 11.52
C PHE A 10 -0.87 63.79 11.88
N CYS A 11 0.17 64.60 12.12
CA CYS A 11 1.46 64.12 12.60
C CYS A 11 1.37 63.52 14.01
N LEU A 12 0.60 64.15 14.91
CA LEU A 12 0.40 63.64 16.28
C LEU A 12 -0.39 62.32 16.27
N ALA A 13 -1.43 62.21 15.44
CA ALA A 13 -2.20 60.97 15.27
C ALA A 13 -1.36 59.86 14.62
N GLY A 14 -0.49 60.19 13.66
CA GLY A 14 0.45 59.24 13.06
C GLY A 14 1.50 58.73 14.06
N PHE A 15 2.02 59.61 14.93
CA PHE A 15 2.97 59.21 15.98
C PHE A 15 2.33 58.33 17.06
N LEU A 16 1.08 58.61 17.45
CA LEU A 16 0.35 57.82 18.44
C LEU A 16 -0.14 56.48 17.88
N ALA A 17 -0.40 56.37 16.58
CA ALA A 17 -0.75 55.10 15.92
C ALA A 17 0.48 54.21 15.63
N GLY A 18 1.67 54.81 15.47
CA GLY A 18 2.92 54.07 15.24
C GLY A 18 3.59 53.53 16.51
N SER A 19 3.23 54.02 17.70
CA SER A 19 3.82 53.58 18.98
C SER A 19 3.21 52.32 19.59
N CYS A 20 2.20 51.72 18.94
CA CYS A 20 1.65 50.41 19.31
C CYS A 20 2.11 49.30 18.36
N TYR A 21 3.03 49.59 17.42
CA TYR A 21 3.54 48.58 16.51
C TYR A 21 4.78 47.93 17.14
N GLU A 22 4.60 46.65 17.50
CA GLU A 22 5.60 45.62 17.78
C GLU A 22 6.28 45.70 19.15
N ASP A 23 5.59 45.18 20.17
CA ASP A 23 6.32 44.33 21.13
C ASP A 23 7.11 43.31 20.29
N PRO A 24 8.43 43.17 20.48
CA PRO A 24 9.22 42.26 19.65
C PRO A 24 8.64 40.86 19.82
N ASP A 25 8.08 40.31 18.75
CA ASP A 25 7.60 38.93 18.72
C ASP A 25 8.75 38.05 19.21
N CYS A 26 8.57 37.45 20.39
CA CYS A 26 9.55 36.51 20.92
C CYS A 26 9.63 35.36 19.93
N ILE A 27 10.72 35.31 19.16
CA ILE A 27 10.95 34.23 18.18
C ILE A 27 10.90 32.93 18.97
N ASP A 28 10.04 31.99 18.57
CA ASP A 28 9.93 30.70 19.24
C ASP A 28 11.18 29.86 18.96
N LEU A 29 12.24 30.11 19.72
CA LEU A 29 13.50 29.35 19.71
C LEU A 29 13.45 28.15 20.66
N ARG A 30 12.26 27.64 21.01
CA ARG A 30 12.12 26.44 21.86
C ARG A 30 12.90 25.28 21.26
N SER A 31 13.99 24.92 21.90
CA SER A 31 14.86 23.79 21.56
C SER A 31 14.86 22.77 22.70
N ASP A 32 13.72 22.62 23.35
CA ASP A 32 13.43 21.64 24.40
C ASP A 32 12.88 20.34 23.82
N TYR A 33 13.02 20.10 22.52
CA TYR A 33 12.61 18.85 21.86
C TYR A 33 13.80 18.19 21.15
N VAL A 34 13.83 16.86 21.21
CA VAL A 34 14.73 16.05 20.40
C VAL A 34 13.93 15.31 19.34
N GLY A 35 14.41 15.38 18.09
CA GLY A 35 13.83 14.65 16.97
C GLY A 35 14.49 13.28 16.77
N PHE A 36 13.73 12.19 16.77
CA PHE A 36 14.21 10.85 16.40
C PHE A 36 13.67 10.43 15.05
N THR A 37 14.52 9.89 14.17
CA THR A 37 14.08 9.31 12.89
C THR A 37 14.45 7.84 12.84
N PHE A 38 13.49 6.96 12.60
CA PHE A 38 13.76 5.55 12.34
C PHE A 38 14.24 5.35 10.91
N LYS A 39 15.32 4.59 10.74
CA LYS A 39 15.95 4.31 9.44
C LYS A 39 16.31 2.84 9.30
N LYS A 40 16.34 2.37 8.06
CA LYS A 40 16.92 1.07 7.72
C LYS A 40 18.43 1.23 7.60
N LEU A 41 19.19 0.35 8.25
CA LEU A 41 20.65 0.45 8.21
C LEU A 41 21.22 0.22 6.80
N PHE A 42 20.57 -0.61 5.99
CA PHE A 42 21.04 -1.00 4.66
C PHE A 42 21.04 0.16 3.64
N ASP A 43 19.94 0.90 3.52
CA ASP A 43 19.78 1.98 2.52
C ASP A 43 19.79 3.39 3.15
N LYS A 44 19.81 3.48 4.49
CA LYS A 44 19.72 4.72 5.29
C LYS A 44 18.46 5.54 5.02
N GLN A 45 17.45 4.95 4.39
CA GLN A 45 16.17 5.60 4.14
C GLN A 45 15.31 5.56 5.40
N VAL A 46 14.39 6.51 5.50
CA VAL A 46 13.37 6.54 6.56
C VAL A 46 12.60 5.22 6.55
N ASP A 47 12.41 4.66 7.73
CA ASP A 47 11.65 3.46 7.95
C ASP A 47 10.27 3.78 8.53
N THR A 48 9.29 2.90 8.26
CA THR A 48 7.97 3.02 8.88
C THR A 48 7.87 2.05 10.03
N VAL A 49 7.72 2.58 11.24
CA VAL A 49 7.69 1.78 12.47
C VAL A 49 6.32 1.89 13.12
N ALA A 50 5.74 0.74 13.49
CA ALA A 50 4.54 0.68 14.29
C ALA A 50 4.89 0.92 15.76
N VAL A 51 4.49 2.09 16.27
CA VAL A 51 4.69 2.53 17.64
C VAL A 51 3.46 2.16 18.47
N VAL A 52 3.65 1.31 19.48
CA VAL A 52 2.63 0.97 20.48
C VAL A 52 2.56 2.08 21.51
N GLY A 53 3.72 2.52 22.01
CA GLY A 53 3.84 3.53 23.05
C GLY A 53 5.24 4.16 23.08
N ILE A 54 5.34 5.44 23.40
CA ILE A 54 6.62 6.06 23.79
C ILE A 54 6.42 6.83 25.08
N THR A 55 7.23 6.49 26.09
CA THR A 55 7.18 7.12 27.41
C THR A 55 8.55 7.64 27.80
N THR A 56 8.55 8.63 28.69
CA THR A 56 9.76 9.13 29.34
C THR A 56 9.89 8.52 30.72
N SER A 57 11.07 8.03 31.06
CA SER A 57 11.31 7.43 32.38
C SER A 57 11.06 8.46 33.48
N GLY A 58 10.28 8.09 34.49
CA GLY A 58 9.93 8.96 35.62
C GLY A 58 8.73 9.88 35.38
N THR A 59 7.99 9.71 34.28
CA THR A 59 6.69 10.36 34.06
C THR A 59 5.63 9.35 33.62
N ASP A 60 4.36 9.68 33.83
CA ASP A 60 3.21 8.90 33.33
C ASP A 60 2.78 9.34 31.92
N SER A 61 3.59 10.15 31.22
CA SER A 61 3.25 10.70 29.91
C SER A 61 3.52 9.71 28.80
N VAL A 62 2.49 9.44 27.98
CA VAL A 62 2.59 8.69 26.72
C VAL A 62 2.51 9.70 25.57
N PHE A 63 3.58 9.83 24.79
CA PHE A 63 3.68 10.85 23.74
C PHE A 63 3.12 10.39 22.39
N TYR A 64 3.22 9.09 22.12
CA TYR A 64 2.72 8.45 20.91
C TYR A 64 2.09 7.13 21.29
N GLN A 65 0.95 6.79 20.70
CA GLN A 65 0.24 5.55 20.98
C GLN A 65 -0.44 5.00 19.73
N PHE A 66 -0.26 3.70 19.47
CA PHE A 66 -0.88 2.94 18.37
C PHE A 66 -0.85 3.63 17.00
N THR A 67 0.32 4.10 16.57
CA THR A 67 0.49 4.81 15.30
C THR A 67 1.65 4.28 14.48
N ASN A 68 1.54 4.36 13.15
CA ASN A 68 2.65 4.08 12.24
C ASN A 68 3.38 5.40 11.95
N VAL A 69 4.64 5.49 12.36
CA VAL A 69 5.45 6.68 12.13
C VAL A 69 6.37 6.44 10.93
N ALA A 70 6.23 7.27 9.91
CA ALA A 70 7.12 7.35 8.75
C ALA A 70 7.75 8.75 8.69
N GLY A 71 8.70 9.03 9.59
CA GLY A 71 9.32 10.35 9.71
C GLY A 71 9.91 10.63 11.10
N PRO A 72 10.32 11.87 11.36
CA PRO A 72 10.81 12.26 12.68
C PRO A 72 9.67 12.27 13.71
N ILE A 73 9.93 11.71 14.89
CA ILE A 73 9.13 11.90 16.11
C ILE A 73 9.81 12.91 17.01
N ARG A 74 9.04 13.72 17.75
CA ARG A 74 9.57 14.72 18.66
C ARG A 74 9.20 14.36 20.09
N LEU A 75 10.19 14.30 20.96
CA LEU A 75 9.96 14.10 22.38
C LEU A 75 10.55 15.26 23.17
N PRO A 76 9.84 15.76 24.20
CA PRO A 76 10.34 16.84 25.03
C PRO A 76 11.51 16.37 25.91
N LEU A 77 12.46 17.26 26.11
CA LEU A 77 13.60 17.10 27.00
C LEU A 77 13.44 17.95 28.27
N ASN A 78 13.85 17.40 29.41
CA ASN A 78 13.82 18.08 30.69
C ASN A 78 15.01 19.03 30.81
N VAL A 79 14.79 20.33 30.65
CA VAL A 79 15.84 21.37 30.73
C VAL A 79 16.57 21.44 32.07
N ALA A 80 16.02 20.84 33.14
CA ALA A 80 16.65 20.80 34.46
C ALA A 80 17.54 19.57 34.69
N ALA A 81 17.54 18.61 33.77
CA ALA A 81 18.39 17.41 33.82
C ALA A 81 19.51 17.49 32.77
N SER A 82 20.55 16.66 32.94
CA SER A 82 21.63 16.50 31.95
C SER A 82 21.48 15.25 31.09
N SER A 83 20.55 14.36 31.44
CA SER A 83 20.14 13.24 30.60
C SER A 83 18.69 12.86 30.85
N GLN A 84 18.08 12.19 29.88
CA GLN A 84 16.72 11.69 29.95
C GLN A 84 16.60 10.35 29.23
N SER A 85 15.94 9.39 29.87
CA SER A 85 15.69 8.06 29.31
C SER A 85 14.31 7.97 28.68
N PHE A 86 14.26 7.42 27.46
CA PHE A 86 13.05 7.16 26.70
C PHE A 86 12.84 5.65 26.57
N ALA A 87 11.61 5.20 26.75
CA ALA A 87 11.18 3.84 26.49
C ALA A 87 10.27 3.82 25.26
N PHE A 88 10.62 3.00 24.28
CA PHE A 88 9.92 2.82 23.02
C PHE A 88 9.31 1.43 23.00
N ASP A 89 7.99 1.35 23.13
CA ASP A 89 7.24 0.14 22.89
C ASP A 89 6.86 0.09 21.42
N LEU A 90 7.58 -0.72 20.64
CA LEU A 90 7.36 -0.90 19.21
C LEU A 90 6.67 -2.24 18.98
N ALA A 91 6.02 -2.43 17.84
CA ALA A 91 5.42 -3.73 17.50
C ALA A 91 6.46 -4.88 17.46
N GLY A 92 7.74 -4.56 17.25
CA GLY A 92 8.86 -5.52 17.31
C GLY A 92 9.39 -5.82 18.71
N GLY A 93 8.93 -5.10 19.73
CA GLY A 93 9.38 -5.24 21.12
C GLY A 93 9.78 -3.91 21.77
N PRO A 94 10.06 -3.95 23.09
CA PRO A 94 10.47 -2.77 23.85
C PRO A 94 11.95 -2.43 23.62
N HIS A 95 12.23 -1.13 23.47
CA HIS A 95 13.58 -0.58 23.42
C HIS A 95 13.73 0.61 24.37
N ALA A 96 14.96 0.91 24.77
CA ALA A 96 15.29 2.06 25.59
C ALA A 96 16.45 2.85 24.96
N LEU A 97 16.44 4.17 25.17
CA LEU A 97 17.50 5.07 24.74
C LEU A 97 17.62 6.21 25.74
N GLU A 98 18.83 6.44 26.24
CA GLU A 98 19.17 7.60 27.05
C GLU A 98 19.77 8.69 26.17
N VAL A 99 19.27 9.92 26.29
CA VAL A 99 19.81 11.10 25.62
C VAL A 99 20.49 11.97 26.66
N GLY A 100 21.78 12.22 26.51
CA GLY A 100 22.52 13.21 27.31
C GLY A 100 22.60 14.55 26.57
N TYR A 101 22.61 15.65 27.33
CA TYR A 101 22.65 17.01 26.79
C TYR A 101 23.13 18.04 27.83
N GLU A 102 23.50 19.22 27.34
CA GLU A 102 23.87 20.38 28.14
C GLU A 102 22.86 21.52 27.90
N ALA A 103 22.14 21.90 28.96
CA ALA A 103 21.21 23.03 28.93
C ALA A 103 21.95 24.35 29.17
N LYS A 104 21.91 25.24 28.18
CA LYS A 104 22.47 26.59 28.29
C LYS A 104 21.35 27.63 28.33
N PRO A 105 21.33 28.53 29.35
CA PRO A 105 20.39 29.62 29.34
C PRO A 105 20.73 30.58 28.19
N GLN A 106 19.73 30.92 27.39
CA GLN A 106 19.80 31.97 26.39
C GLN A 106 18.86 33.09 26.84
N PHE A 107 19.41 34.28 27.03
CA PHE A 107 18.64 35.47 27.32
C PHE A 107 18.34 36.21 26.01
N GLU A 108 17.07 36.23 25.61
CA GLU A 108 16.62 37.00 24.45
C GLU A 108 16.29 38.44 24.84
N SER A 109 15.46 38.62 25.87
CA SER A 109 15.09 39.93 26.43
C SER A 109 14.47 39.78 27.82
N VAL A 110 14.33 40.88 28.55
CA VAL A 110 13.61 40.92 29.84
C VAL A 110 12.13 40.51 29.68
N THR A 111 11.53 40.80 28.52
CA THR A 111 10.12 40.57 28.23
C THR A 111 9.83 39.12 27.84
N CYS A 112 10.74 38.44 27.13
CA CYS A 112 10.55 37.06 26.66
C CYS A 112 10.86 35.98 27.71
N GLY A 113 11.52 36.36 28.80
CA GLY A 113 11.95 35.44 29.86
C GLY A 113 13.17 34.58 29.47
N PRO A 114 13.68 33.76 30.40
CA PRO A 114 14.79 32.87 30.12
C PRO A 114 14.36 31.74 29.17
N ARG A 115 15.16 31.50 28.13
CA ARG A 115 15.04 30.33 27.26
C ARG A 115 16.22 29.40 27.51
N PHE A 116 16.07 28.14 27.12
CA PHE A 116 17.14 27.15 27.19
C PHE A 116 17.41 26.59 25.81
N VAL A 117 18.68 26.52 25.45
CA VAL A 117 19.14 25.76 24.28
C VAL A 117 19.83 24.51 24.77
N LEU A 118 19.34 23.37 24.30
CA LEU A 118 19.94 22.07 24.60
C LEU A 118 20.98 21.75 23.52
N THR A 119 22.24 21.67 23.95
CA THR A 119 23.41 21.44 23.10
C THR A 119 24.14 20.17 23.51
N HIS A 120 25.12 19.75 22.71
CA HIS A 120 25.93 18.55 22.97
C HIS A 120 25.09 17.28 23.14
N LEU A 121 24.01 17.13 22.36
CA LEU A 121 23.21 15.91 22.36
C LEU A 121 24.11 14.70 22.09
N ASN A 122 24.02 13.71 22.96
CA ASN A 122 24.69 12.42 22.82
C ASN A 122 23.74 11.29 23.26
N VAL A 123 24.13 10.05 22.95
CA VAL A 123 23.37 8.86 23.32
C VAL A 123 24.29 7.95 24.13
N PRO A 124 24.36 8.12 25.47
CA PRO A 124 25.26 7.34 26.32
C PRO A 124 24.89 5.86 26.37
N SER A 125 23.60 5.52 26.24
CA SER A 125 23.12 4.14 26.27
C SER A 125 21.88 3.93 25.39
N HIS A 126 21.76 2.76 24.78
CA HIS A 126 20.56 2.35 24.03
C HIS A 126 20.46 0.82 23.88
N SER A 127 19.27 0.33 23.55
CA SER A 127 19.01 -1.09 23.21
C SER A 127 18.58 -1.29 21.75
N PHE A 128 18.73 -0.28 20.90
CA PHE A 128 18.57 -0.39 19.45
C PHE A 128 19.82 -0.99 18.79
N ASP A 129 19.69 -1.48 17.55
CA ASP A 129 20.80 -2.06 16.80
C ASP A 129 21.93 -1.05 16.55
N SER A 130 21.57 0.18 16.20
CA SER A 130 22.52 1.29 16.07
C SER A 130 21.83 2.64 16.22
N VAL A 131 22.52 3.61 16.80
CA VAL A 131 22.05 4.98 16.94
C VAL A 131 23.11 5.96 16.47
N ARG A 132 22.70 7.05 15.82
CA ARG A 132 23.61 8.10 15.37
C ARG A 132 23.02 9.47 15.68
N VAL A 133 23.80 10.31 16.36
CA VAL A 133 23.48 11.74 16.47
C VAL A 133 23.82 12.43 15.16
N THR A 134 22.83 13.03 14.51
CA THR A 134 22.96 13.78 13.26
C THR A 134 23.04 15.28 13.50
N ASN A 135 22.35 15.80 14.52
CA ASN A 135 22.42 17.18 14.95
C ASN A 135 22.59 17.26 16.48
N PRO A 136 23.73 17.75 16.99
CA PRO A 136 24.00 17.83 18.43
C PRO A 136 23.25 18.96 19.14
N VAL A 137 22.48 19.79 18.42
CA VAL A 137 21.66 20.87 18.98
C VAL A 137 20.19 20.52 18.79
N ALA A 138 19.43 20.48 19.89
CA ALA A 138 18.01 20.17 19.87
C ALA A 138 17.23 21.08 18.91
N VAL A 139 16.29 20.49 18.16
CA VAL A 139 15.56 21.19 17.11
C VAL A 139 14.22 21.71 17.60
N GLY A 140 13.95 22.99 17.32
CA GLY A 140 12.65 23.60 17.59
C GLY A 140 11.61 23.40 16.50
N SER A 141 12.04 23.07 15.28
CA SER A 141 11.14 22.87 14.14
C SER A 141 10.53 21.46 14.11
N GLU A 142 9.32 21.34 13.56
CA GLU A 142 8.59 20.07 13.45
C GLU A 142 9.27 19.02 12.57
N THR A 143 10.16 19.44 11.68
CA THR A 143 10.80 18.57 10.69
C THR A 143 12.25 18.22 11.01
N GLY A 144 12.80 18.76 12.09
CA GLY A 144 14.18 18.51 12.49
C GLY A 144 14.38 17.10 13.04
N SER A 145 15.50 16.48 12.70
CA SER A 145 15.97 15.24 13.34
C SER A 145 17.34 15.46 13.97
N ASN A 146 17.48 14.96 15.20
CA ASN A 146 18.71 14.99 15.97
C ASN A 146 19.38 13.63 16.04
N ILE A 147 18.57 12.58 16.11
CA ILE A 147 19.03 11.22 16.37
C ILE A 147 18.38 10.30 15.33
N ASP A 148 19.23 9.63 14.54
CA ASP A 148 18.80 8.53 13.69
C ASP A 148 18.89 7.23 14.48
N ILE A 149 17.78 6.48 14.54
CA ILE A 149 17.72 5.14 15.12
C ILE A 149 17.67 4.14 13.95
N TYR A 150 18.62 3.24 13.89
CA TYR A 150 18.71 2.25 12.82
C TYR A 150 18.31 0.87 13.32
N ARG A 151 17.55 0.15 12.49
CA ARG A 151 17.34 -1.29 12.63
C ARG A 151 18.16 -2.08 11.63
N CYS A 152 18.55 -3.28 12.03
CA CYS A 152 19.17 -4.26 11.16
C CYS A 152 18.19 -4.76 10.08
N PRO A 153 18.73 -5.29 8.95
CA PRO A 153 17.89 -5.80 7.88
C PRO A 153 16.99 -6.95 8.36
N ILE A 154 15.71 -6.92 7.98
CA ILE A 154 14.80 -8.05 8.18
C ILE A 154 15.04 -9.06 7.05
N THR A 155 15.64 -10.20 7.38
CA THR A 155 16.17 -11.15 6.39
C THR A 155 15.22 -12.27 5.98
N ASN A 156 13.99 -12.28 6.50
CA ASN A 156 12.99 -13.32 6.23
C ASN A 156 11.66 -12.81 5.67
N ASN A 157 11.49 -11.51 5.41
CA ASN A 157 10.26 -10.98 4.83
C ASN A 157 10.15 -11.34 3.35
N PHE A 158 9.25 -12.26 3.03
CA PHE A 158 9.01 -12.77 1.69
C PHE A 158 7.75 -12.15 1.08
N LYS A 159 7.91 -11.53 -0.09
CA LYS A 159 6.81 -10.82 -0.75
C LYS A 159 6.25 -11.62 -1.93
N ILE A 160 4.94 -11.83 -1.88
CA ILE A 160 4.13 -12.48 -2.91
C ILE A 160 3.29 -11.38 -3.57
N SER A 161 3.41 -11.18 -4.88
CA SER A 161 2.52 -10.26 -5.61
C SER A 161 1.52 -11.01 -6.46
N PHE A 162 0.28 -10.54 -6.47
CA PHE A 162 -0.76 -11.06 -7.34
C PHE A 162 -0.79 -10.26 -8.63
N ARG A 163 -0.82 -10.97 -9.76
CA ARG A 163 -0.70 -10.40 -11.10
C ARG A 163 -1.76 -10.99 -12.02
N GLN A 164 -2.13 -10.19 -13.00
CA GLN A 164 -3.01 -10.58 -14.08
C GLN A 164 -2.27 -10.36 -15.39
N TRP A 165 -2.14 -11.40 -16.22
CA TRP A 165 -1.67 -11.22 -17.59
C TRP A 165 -2.80 -10.73 -18.47
N TYR A 166 -2.44 -9.86 -19.39
CA TYR A 166 -3.31 -9.39 -20.46
C TYR A 166 -2.98 -10.15 -21.75
N ALA A 167 -3.81 -9.92 -22.77
CA ALA A 167 -3.55 -10.42 -24.12
C ALA A 167 -2.39 -9.67 -24.83
N ASP A 168 -1.66 -8.82 -24.09
CA ASP A 168 -0.48 -8.08 -24.56
C ASP A 168 0.82 -8.86 -24.32
N ASP A 169 1.94 -8.28 -24.77
CA ASP A 169 3.28 -8.85 -24.61
C ASP A 169 3.95 -8.46 -23.26
N ASN A 170 3.21 -7.88 -22.30
CA ASN A 170 3.80 -7.49 -21.03
C ASN A 170 4.03 -8.72 -20.13
N ALA A 171 5.26 -9.22 -20.17
CA ALA A 171 5.69 -10.40 -19.42
C ALA A 171 5.50 -10.33 -17.89
N ASN A 172 5.34 -9.13 -17.32
CA ASN A 172 5.12 -8.95 -15.88
C ASN A 172 3.65 -8.78 -15.48
N GLY A 173 2.76 -8.73 -16.48
CA GLY A 173 1.34 -8.44 -16.27
C GLY A 173 1.10 -7.12 -15.55
N VAL A 174 -0.11 -6.97 -15.05
CA VAL A 174 -0.51 -5.85 -14.19
C VAL A 174 -0.73 -6.32 -12.76
N SER A 175 -0.75 -5.38 -11.81
CA SER A 175 -1.14 -5.70 -10.42
C SER A 175 -2.59 -6.16 -10.38
N LEU A 176 -2.85 -7.30 -9.72
CA LEU A 176 -4.19 -7.81 -9.47
C LEU A 176 -4.53 -7.60 -8.00
N THR A 177 -5.60 -6.86 -7.70
CA THR A 177 -6.10 -6.74 -6.32
C THR A 177 -6.91 -7.98 -5.98
N GLU A 178 -6.42 -8.75 -5.02
CA GLU A 178 -7.07 -9.95 -4.52
C GLU A 178 -7.85 -9.68 -3.24
N ARG A 179 -9.01 -10.32 -3.11
CA ARG A 179 -9.79 -10.36 -1.88
C ARG A 179 -9.43 -11.62 -1.11
N LEU A 180 -8.69 -11.46 -0.02
CA LEU A 180 -8.19 -12.58 0.77
C LEU A 180 -9.11 -12.86 1.95
N HIS A 181 -9.44 -14.13 2.18
CA HIS A 181 -9.91 -14.57 3.50
C HIS A 181 -8.76 -14.55 4.51
N GLY A 182 -7.54 -14.85 4.05
CA GLY A 182 -6.31 -14.66 4.81
C GLY A 182 -5.13 -15.45 4.25
N VAL A 183 -3.97 -15.29 4.87
CA VAL A 183 -2.75 -16.04 4.59
C VAL A 183 -2.24 -16.70 5.88
N ARG A 184 -1.98 -18.01 5.85
CA ARG A 184 -1.51 -18.77 7.01
C ARG A 184 -0.15 -19.40 6.72
N LEU A 185 0.68 -19.48 7.76
CA LEU A 185 1.98 -20.15 7.71
C LEU A 185 1.91 -21.39 8.58
N ASP A 186 2.50 -22.49 8.14
CA ASP A 186 2.47 -23.78 8.84
C ASP A 186 3.13 -23.75 10.23
N TYR A 187 4.08 -22.84 10.45
CA TYR A 187 4.83 -22.73 11.70
C TYR A 187 4.31 -21.66 12.66
N LEU A 188 3.27 -20.90 12.30
CA LEU A 188 2.71 -19.82 13.13
C LEU A 188 1.18 -19.96 13.30
N PRO A 189 0.62 -19.69 14.50
CA PRO A 189 -0.79 -19.92 14.78
C PRO A 189 -1.74 -18.83 14.25
N PHE A 190 -1.22 -17.78 13.61
CA PHE A 190 -2.00 -16.60 13.24
C PHE A 190 -2.25 -16.46 11.75
N THR A 191 -3.34 -15.77 11.41
CA THR A 191 -3.72 -15.46 10.02
C THR A 191 -3.31 -14.04 9.67
N TYR A 192 -2.51 -13.90 8.63
CA TYR A 192 -2.13 -12.61 8.04
C TYR A 192 -3.21 -12.12 7.08
N TYR A 193 -3.35 -10.80 6.96
CA TYR A 193 -4.25 -10.14 6.00
C TYR A 193 -5.71 -10.67 6.02
N PRO A 194 -6.35 -10.86 7.19
CA PRO A 194 -7.70 -11.39 7.25
C PRO A 194 -8.70 -10.43 6.59
N GLY A 195 -9.44 -10.90 5.58
CA GLY A 195 -10.43 -10.08 4.87
C GLY A 195 -9.86 -8.93 4.04
N ALA A 196 -8.55 -8.92 3.75
CA ALA A 196 -7.89 -7.79 3.11
C ALA A 196 -8.10 -7.78 1.57
N GLU A 197 -8.14 -6.58 1.00
CA GLU A 197 -8.07 -6.37 -0.46
C GLU A 197 -6.67 -5.84 -0.83
N VAL A 198 -5.81 -6.69 -1.41
CA VAL A 198 -4.38 -6.37 -1.59
C VAL A 198 -3.83 -6.86 -2.93
N GLY A 199 -2.88 -6.12 -3.50
CA GLY A 199 -2.13 -6.53 -4.69
C GLY A 199 -0.87 -7.37 -4.37
N ALA A 200 -0.47 -7.42 -3.11
CA ALA A 200 0.66 -8.20 -2.63
C ALA A 200 0.55 -8.45 -1.13
N VAL A 201 1.17 -9.53 -0.66
CA VAL A 201 1.33 -9.84 0.76
C VAL A 201 2.81 -10.00 1.09
N VAL A 202 3.18 -9.66 2.32
CA VAL A 202 4.51 -9.91 2.87
C VAL A 202 4.34 -10.81 4.08
N VAL A 203 5.02 -11.96 4.06
CA VAL A 203 4.97 -12.93 5.16
C VAL A 203 6.38 -13.37 5.52
N PRO A 204 6.67 -13.66 6.80
CA PRO A 204 7.98 -14.14 7.21
C PRO A 204 8.19 -15.60 6.79
N LEU A 205 9.42 -15.94 6.40
CA LEU A 205 9.88 -17.31 6.23
C LEU A 205 10.45 -17.89 7.53
N ASN A 206 10.32 -19.20 7.69
CA ASN A 206 10.81 -19.95 8.84
C ASN A 206 12.34 -20.11 8.81
N LEU A 207 13.07 -19.30 9.57
CA LEU A 207 14.53 -19.40 9.66
C LEU A 207 15.04 -20.61 10.46
N SER A 208 14.17 -21.42 11.06
CA SER A 208 14.55 -22.67 11.76
C SER A 208 14.54 -23.90 10.86
N GLY A 209 14.04 -23.78 9.62
CA GLY A 209 13.97 -24.85 8.63
C GLY A 209 14.44 -24.41 7.25
N THR A 210 14.42 -25.31 6.28
CA THR A 210 14.78 -25.04 4.87
C THR A 210 13.56 -24.82 3.98
N GLY A 211 12.39 -24.63 4.58
CA GLY A 211 11.17 -24.33 3.85
C GLY A 211 10.06 -23.77 4.74
N THR A 212 9.05 -23.21 4.09
CA THR A 212 7.83 -22.66 4.71
C THR A 212 6.64 -23.01 3.83
N ASN A 213 5.58 -23.57 4.43
CA ASN A 213 4.32 -23.75 3.71
C ASN A 213 3.42 -22.55 3.95
N ILE A 214 2.91 -21.97 2.87
CA ILE A 214 2.07 -20.77 2.85
C ILE A 214 0.72 -21.14 2.26
N LEU A 215 -0.32 -21.08 3.08
CA LEU A 215 -1.70 -21.27 2.66
C LEU A 215 -2.35 -19.92 2.38
N ILE A 216 -2.71 -19.66 1.13
CA ILE A 216 -3.39 -18.44 0.68
C ILE A 216 -4.84 -18.79 0.37
N ASP A 217 -5.78 -18.15 1.05
CA ASP A 217 -7.22 -18.32 0.83
C ASP A 217 -7.76 -17.06 0.14
N SER A 218 -7.94 -17.12 -1.18
CA SER A 218 -8.50 -16.03 -2.00
C SER A 218 -9.96 -16.31 -2.32
N LYS A 219 -10.82 -15.30 -2.23
CA LYS A 219 -12.23 -15.40 -2.63
C LYS A 219 -12.39 -15.78 -4.11
N ALA A 220 -11.47 -15.33 -4.97
CA ALA A 220 -11.58 -15.50 -6.41
C ALA A 220 -10.73 -16.66 -6.96
N SER A 221 -9.54 -16.92 -6.38
CA SER A 221 -8.70 -18.07 -6.77
C SER A 221 -8.94 -19.33 -5.92
N GLY A 222 -9.70 -19.24 -4.83
CA GLY A 222 -9.81 -20.32 -3.85
C GLY A 222 -8.52 -20.52 -3.05
N LEU A 223 -8.31 -21.75 -2.59
CA LEU A 223 -7.21 -22.13 -1.72
C LEU A 223 -5.95 -22.48 -2.53
N SER A 224 -4.83 -21.84 -2.22
CA SER A 224 -3.50 -22.15 -2.75
C SER A 224 -2.56 -22.55 -1.63
N ASN A 225 -1.83 -23.66 -1.77
CA ASN A 225 -0.80 -24.10 -0.84
C ASN A 225 0.58 -24.02 -1.51
N LEU A 226 1.39 -23.06 -1.09
CA LEU A 226 2.73 -22.83 -1.62
C LEU A 226 3.78 -23.42 -0.69
N GLU A 227 4.57 -24.35 -1.21
CA GLU A 227 5.71 -24.92 -0.51
C GLU A 227 6.96 -24.15 -0.94
N ILE A 228 7.42 -23.21 -0.09
CA ILE A 228 8.59 -22.37 -0.38
C ILE A 228 9.83 -23.07 0.14
N GLY A 229 10.71 -23.53 -0.74
CA GLY A 229 12.02 -24.06 -0.39
C GLY A 229 13.11 -22.98 -0.46
N TYR A 230 14.15 -23.10 0.37
CA TYR A 230 15.30 -22.18 0.33
C TYR A 230 16.53 -22.73 1.05
N LYS A 231 17.68 -22.08 0.81
CA LYS A 231 18.92 -22.26 1.58
C LYS A 231 19.12 -21.11 2.56
N LEU A 232 19.66 -21.46 3.73
CA LEU A 232 20.05 -20.49 4.75
C LEU A 232 21.57 -20.32 4.73
N GLU A 233 22.03 -19.07 4.67
CA GLU A 233 23.45 -18.72 4.77
C GLU A 233 23.65 -17.70 5.88
N THR A 234 24.64 -17.93 6.75
CA THR A 234 25.03 -16.95 7.75
C THR A 234 26.07 -16.00 7.20
N ALA A 235 25.86 -14.69 7.37
CA ALA A 235 26.85 -13.68 7.04
C ALA A 235 26.80 -12.53 8.04
N ASN A 236 27.91 -11.81 8.16
CA ASN A 236 27.97 -10.56 8.92
C ASN A 236 28.12 -9.41 7.92
N LEU A 237 26.99 -8.90 7.41
CA LEU A 237 26.97 -7.83 6.41
C LEU A 237 27.36 -6.49 7.03
N LEU A 238 26.92 -6.25 8.25
CA LEU A 238 27.09 -5.01 8.99
C LEU A 238 27.51 -5.37 10.41
N ALA A 239 28.69 -4.90 10.82
CA ALA A 239 29.30 -5.29 12.10
C ALA A 239 28.38 -5.10 13.31
N VAL A 240 27.55 -4.05 13.31
CA VAL A 240 26.58 -3.73 14.38
C VAL A 240 25.42 -4.74 14.46
N CYS A 241 25.12 -5.45 13.37
CA CYS A 241 24.06 -6.46 13.32
C CYS A 241 24.53 -7.86 13.71
N GLY A 242 25.84 -8.05 13.93
CA GLY A 242 26.41 -9.36 14.18
C GLY A 242 26.20 -10.34 13.02
N THR A 243 26.18 -11.63 13.35
CA THR A 243 25.93 -12.68 12.36
C THR A 243 24.43 -12.81 12.13
N GLN A 244 23.99 -12.63 10.88
CA GLN A 244 22.59 -12.75 10.47
C GLN A 244 22.41 -13.97 9.57
N VAL A 245 21.21 -14.54 9.55
CA VAL A 245 20.82 -15.63 8.65
C VAL A 245 20.09 -15.03 7.44
N PHE A 246 20.55 -15.35 6.23
CA PHE A 246 19.99 -14.90 4.97
C PHE A 246 19.38 -16.05 4.20
N VAL A 247 18.22 -15.80 3.60
CA VAL A 247 17.52 -16.74 2.71
C VAL A 247 17.99 -16.53 1.27
N LYS A 248 18.39 -17.62 0.61
CA LYS A 248 18.82 -17.65 -0.80
C LYS A 248 18.28 -18.87 -1.54
N ASN A 249 18.37 -18.82 -2.87
CA ASN A 249 17.95 -19.88 -3.78
C ASN A 249 16.50 -20.30 -3.52
N ILE A 250 15.61 -19.33 -3.40
CA ILE A 250 14.18 -19.61 -3.19
C ILE A 250 13.63 -20.39 -4.39
N ASP A 251 13.00 -21.52 -4.08
CA ASP A 251 12.18 -22.30 -5.00
C ASP A 251 10.73 -22.40 -4.49
N VAL A 252 9.81 -22.67 -5.40
CA VAL A 252 8.37 -22.74 -5.09
C VAL A 252 7.78 -23.98 -5.71
N ASN A 253 7.18 -24.81 -4.87
CA ASN A 253 6.37 -25.95 -5.26
C ASN A 253 4.96 -25.82 -4.65
N GLY A 254 4.12 -26.84 -4.85
CA GLY A 254 2.79 -26.94 -4.26
C GLY A 254 1.65 -26.77 -5.26
N THR A 255 0.45 -26.50 -4.73
CA THR A 255 -0.78 -26.34 -5.52
C THR A 255 -1.24 -24.89 -5.47
N SER A 256 -1.72 -24.39 -6.60
CA SER A 256 -2.19 -23.01 -6.69
C SER A 256 -3.52 -22.94 -7.42
N GLY A 257 -4.40 -22.08 -6.91
CA GLY A 257 -5.57 -21.60 -7.65
C GLY A 257 -5.22 -20.52 -8.68
N TYR A 258 -3.93 -20.26 -8.88
CA TYR A 258 -3.40 -19.39 -9.93
C TYR A 258 -2.83 -20.24 -11.07
N ASP A 259 -2.88 -19.71 -12.28
CA ASP A 259 -2.45 -20.43 -13.48
C ASP A 259 -0.92 -20.59 -13.55
N PHE A 260 -0.18 -19.63 -12.99
CA PHE A 260 1.28 -19.65 -13.06
C PHE A 260 1.93 -18.96 -11.85
N ILE A 261 3.04 -19.52 -11.39
CA ILE A 261 3.89 -18.91 -10.35
C ILE A 261 5.27 -18.66 -10.95
N ARG A 262 5.79 -17.46 -10.75
CA ARG A 262 7.14 -17.07 -11.17
C ARG A 262 7.95 -16.62 -9.97
N VAL A 263 9.13 -17.21 -9.80
CA VAL A 263 10.17 -16.63 -8.94
C VAL A 263 10.76 -15.42 -9.66
N GLN A 264 10.53 -14.24 -9.11
CA GLN A 264 11.07 -12.96 -9.59
C GLN A 264 12.41 -12.65 -8.93
N LYS A 265 12.57 -13.05 -7.67
CA LYS A 265 13.80 -12.89 -6.91
C LYS A 265 13.97 -14.04 -5.91
N ASP A 266 15.10 -14.71 -6.02
CA ASP A 266 15.47 -15.90 -5.25
C ASP A 266 16.14 -15.60 -3.90
N SER A 267 16.15 -14.33 -3.48
CA SER A 267 16.76 -13.84 -2.24
C SER A 267 15.91 -12.75 -1.60
N ILE A 268 15.97 -12.67 -0.27
CA ILE A 268 15.21 -11.67 0.51
C ILE A 268 15.92 -10.32 0.51
N THR A 269 15.15 -9.24 0.44
CA THR A 269 15.64 -7.88 0.62
C THR A 269 14.82 -7.10 1.61
N ASP A 270 15.42 -6.03 2.12
CA ASP A 270 14.79 -5.08 3.00
C ASP A 270 15.00 -3.65 2.43
N PRO A 271 13.95 -2.96 1.97
CA PRO A 271 12.54 -3.36 2.05
C PRO A 271 12.20 -4.58 1.15
N PRO A 272 11.12 -5.31 1.46
CA PRO A 272 10.71 -6.48 0.69
C PRO A 272 10.35 -6.11 -0.76
N THR A 273 11.12 -6.63 -1.71
CA THR A 273 10.76 -6.65 -3.14
C THR A 273 10.03 -7.94 -3.47
N THR A 274 9.23 -7.96 -4.54
CA THR A 274 8.52 -9.17 -4.96
C THR A 274 9.49 -10.33 -5.17
N ASN A 275 9.37 -11.36 -4.35
CA ASN A 275 10.11 -12.59 -4.50
C ASN A 275 9.42 -13.52 -5.48
N ILE A 276 8.10 -13.65 -5.34
CA ILE A 276 7.28 -14.46 -6.24
C ILE A 276 6.09 -13.67 -6.74
N ALA A 277 5.72 -13.92 -7.99
CA ALA A 277 4.51 -13.39 -8.59
C ALA A 277 3.59 -14.55 -8.98
N MET A 278 2.34 -14.46 -8.54
CA MET A 278 1.27 -15.39 -8.87
C MET A 278 0.41 -14.76 -9.96
N PHE A 279 0.25 -15.44 -11.09
CA PHE A 279 -0.40 -14.92 -12.27
C PHE A 279 -1.71 -15.63 -12.55
N ARG A 280 -2.72 -14.85 -12.91
CA ARG A 280 -3.88 -15.33 -13.65
C ARG A 280 -3.69 -15.13 -15.15
N CYS A 281 -4.11 -16.11 -15.93
CA CYS A 281 -4.21 -16.01 -17.38
C CYS A 281 -5.28 -14.98 -17.76
N PRO A 282 -5.14 -14.31 -18.92
CA PRO A 282 -6.18 -13.42 -19.43
C PRO A 282 -7.49 -14.20 -19.64
N GLN A 283 -8.62 -13.59 -19.26
CA GLN A 283 -9.93 -14.13 -19.59
C GLN A 283 -10.31 -13.71 -21.00
N THR A 284 -10.02 -14.56 -21.98
CA THR A 284 -10.21 -14.25 -23.41
C THR A 284 -11.60 -14.57 -23.93
N ASN A 285 -12.50 -15.04 -23.07
CA ASN A 285 -13.87 -15.38 -23.44
C ASN A 285 -14.89 -14.34 -22.99
N LEU A 286 -14.50 -13.12 -22.61
CA LEU A 286 -15.45 -12.12 -22.12
C LEU A 286 -15.88 -11.18 -23.25
N ILE A 287 -17.19 -11.08 -23.49
CA ILE A 287 -17.80 -10.08 -24.38
C ILE A 287 -18.38 -8.95 -23.55
N GLU A 288 -18.12 -7.70 -23.94
CA GLU A 288 -18.70 -6.53 -23.27
C GLU A 288 -19.78 -5.88 -24.13
N LEU A 289 -20.98 -5.74 -23.55
CA LEU A 289 -22.15 -5.11 -24.14
C LEU A 289 -22.41 -3.79 -23.43
N GLN A 290 -22.33 -2.68 -24.15
CA GLN A 290 -22.74 -1.37 -23.63
C GLN A 290 -24.24 -1.17 -23.84
N LEU A 291 -24.95 -0.78 -22.78
CA LEU A 291 -26.36 -0.44 -22.85
C LEU A 291 -26.51 1.02 -23.29
N ALA A 292 -26.76 1.24 -24.59
CA ALA A 292 -26.93 2.58 -25.15
C ALA A 292 -28.14 3.29 -24.54
N GLY A 293 -27.91 4.53 -24.10
CA GLY A 293 -28.93 5.35 -23.46
C GLY A 293 -29.23 4.98 -22.00
N ALA A 294 -28.49 4.04 -21.39
CA ALA A 294 -28.57 3.81 -19.96
C ALA A 294 -28.21 5.09 -19.18
N PRO A 295 -28.93 5.41 -18.09
CA PRO A 295 -28.54 6.51 -17.21
C PRO A 295 -27.20 6.19 -16.54
N GLN A 296 -26.55 7.19 -15.94
CA GLN A 296 -25.25 6.98 -15.30
C GLN A 296 -25.32 5.95 -14.17
N GLU A 297 -26.48 5.84 -13.50
CA GLU A 297 -26.77 4.86 -12.46
C GLU A 297 -26.99 3.44 -12.99
N GLY A 298 -27.20 3.28 -14.31
CA GLY A 298 -27.49 2.00 -14.96
C GLY A 298 -28.98 1.68 -15.09
N ILE A 299 -29.28 0.66 -15.90
CA ILE A 299 -30.62 0.10 -16.08
C ILE A 299 -30.74 -1.12 -15.18
N ARG A 300 -31.94 -1.34 -14.61
CA ARG A 300 -32.19 -2.52 -13.79
C ARG A 300 -32.30 -3.78 -14.65
N ILE A 301 -31.35 -4.69 -14.44
CA ILE A 301 -31.31 -6.02 -15.00
C ILE A 301 -31.86 -6.98 -13.96
N LYS A 302 -32.93 -7.69 -14.29
CA LYS A 302 -33.51 -8.69 -13.40
C LYS A 302 -32.63 -9.93 -13.36
N LYS A 303 -32.18 -10.39 -14.52
CA LYS A 303 -31.13 -11.41 -14.67
C LYS A 303 -30.67 -11.54 -16.12
N VAL A 304 -29.46 -12.04 -16.29
CA VAL A 304 -28.96 -12.56 -17.56
C VAL A 304 -28.66 -14.04 -17.40
N THR A 305 -29.10 -14.85 -18.37
CA THR A 305 -28.88 -16.30 -18.37
C THR A 305 -28.33 -16.74 -19.71
N ALA A 306 -27.59 -17.85 -19.72
CA ALA A 306 -27.07 -18.48 -20.93
C ALA A 306 -27.41 -19.98 -20.92
N GLY A 307 -27.58 -20.57 -22.11
CA GLY A 307 -28.00 -21.98 -22.20
C GLY A 307 -26.92 -23.00 -21.78
N TYR A 308 -25.64 -22.58 -21.75
CA TYR A 308 -24.51 -23.48 -21.53
C TYR A 308 -24.01 -23.51 -20.06
N THR A 309 -24.50 -22.62 -19.19
CA THR A 309 -24.12 -22.53 -17.77
C THR A 309 -25.34 -22.30 -16.88
N PRO A 310 -25.42 -22.89 -15.67
CA PRO A 310 -26.49 -22.62 -14.72
C PRO A 310 -26.34 -21.26 -14.01
N GLU A 311 -25.23 -20.54 -14.23
CA GLU A 311 -24.97 -19.26 -13.60
C GLU A 311 -25.98 -18.18 -14.04
N ILE A 312 -26.40 -17.36 -13.07
CA ILE A 312 -27.27 -16.20 -13.31
C ILE A 312 -26.41 -14.95 -13.14
N PHE A 313 -26.20 -14.23 -14.23
CA PHE A 313 -25.42 -13.00 -14.22
C PHE A 313 -26.31 -11.80 -13.94
N TYR A 314 -25.74 -10.75 -13.32
CA TYR A 314 -26.40 -9.45 -13.12
C TYR A 314 -27.79 -9.52 -12.44
N GLN A 315 -28.04 -10.51 -11.57
CA GLN A 315 -29.33 -10.68 -10.91
C GLN A 315 -29.68 -9.46 -10.05
N ASP A 316 -30.85 -8.86 -10.32
CA ASP A 316 -31.40 -7.68 -9.63
C ASP A 316 -30.40 -6.52 -9.48
N SER A 317 -29.57 -6.30 -10.51
CA SER A 317 -28.48 -5.30 -10.49
C SER A 317 -28.75 -4.13 -11.42
N LEU A 318 -28.18 -2.97 -11.10
CA LEU A 318 -28.12 -1.84 -12.02
C LEU A 318 -26.82 -1.93 -12.84
N ALA A 319 -26.92 -1.85 -14.16
CA ALA A 319 -25.77 -1.97 -15.06
C ALA A 319 -25.84 -0.95 -16.20
N THR A 320 -24.68 -0.42 -16.59
CA THR A 320 -24.49 0.34 -17.84
C THR A 320 -23.76 -0.52 -18.89
N THR A 321 -23.05 -1.54 -18.45
CA THR A 321 -22.36 -2.53 -19.27
C THR A 321 -22.61 -3.94 -18.75
N LEU A 322 -22.65 -4.91 -19.65
CA LEU A 322 -22.74 -6.33 -19.35
C LEU A 322 -21.47 -7.01 -19.87
N VAL A 323 -20.70 -7.64 -18.99
CA VAL A 323 -19.52 -8.44 -19.32
C VAL A 323 -19.92 -9.90 -19.15
N LEU A 324 -20.00 -10.62 -20.26
CA LEU A 324 -20.59 -11.96 -20.30
C LEU A 324 -19.59 -12.99 -20.88
N PRO A 325 -19.55 -14.25 -20.41
CA PRO A 325 -18.61 -15.25 -20.93
C PRO A 325 -19.10 -15.98 -22.19
N LEU A 326 -18.37 -15.97 -23.29
CA LEU A 326 -18.62 -16.81 -24.46
C LEU A 326 -18.33 -18.29 -24.16
N ASP A 327 -19.15 -19.18 -24.73
CA ASP A 327 -19.02 -20.63 -24.65
C ASP A 327 -17.83 -21.11 -25.50
N GLY A 328 -16.77 -21.56 -24.83
CA GLY A 328 -15.59 -22.11 -25.50
C GLY A 328 -15.85 -23.45 -26.21
N SER A 329 -16.96 -24.14 -25.94
CA SER A 329 -17.29 -25.44 -26.50
C SER A 329 -18.12 -25.38 -27.78
N GLN A 330 -18.88 -24.29 -27.99
CA GLN A 330 -19.74 -24.08 -29.16
C GLN A 330 -19.21 -22.96 -30.07
N ALA A 331 -19.71 -22.88 -31.30
CA ALA A 331 -19.38 -21.79 -32.25
C ALA A 331 -20.28 -20.55 -32.06
N ALA A 332 -21.25 -20.63 -31.16
CA ALA A 332 -22.15 -19.54 -30.84
C ALA A 332 -22.58 -19.61 -29.38
N THR A 333 -22.88 -18.46 -28.80
CA THR A 333 -23.41 -18.31 -27.44
C THR A 333 -24.71 -17.50 -27.49
N SER A 334 -25.77 -18.03 -26.90
CA SER A 334 -27.05 -17.34 -26.75
C SER A 334 -27.30 -16.90 -25.32
N TYR A 335 -27.76 -15.67 -25.15
CA TYR A 335 -28.16 -15.08 -23.88
C TYR A 335 -29.64 -14.70 -23.87
N SER A 336 -30.25 -14.81 -22.70
CA SER A 336 -31.54 -14.19 -22.37
C SER A 336 -31.31 -13.11 -21.32
N ILE A 337 -31.56 -11.86 -21.71
CA ILE A 337 -31.43 -10.66 -20.86
C ILE A 337 -32.84 -10.26 -20.44
N GLU A 338 -33.15 -10.43 -19.15
CA GLU A 338 -34.45 -10.06 -18.57
C GLU A 338 -34.32 -8.70 -17.87
N PHE A 339 -35.06 -7.72 -18.38
CA PHE A 339 -35.29 -6.41 -17.77
C PHE A 339 -36.56 -6.47 -16.91
N GLU A 340 -36.97 -5.35 -16.30
CA GLU A 340 -38.16 -5.34 -15.45
C GLU A 340 -39.46 -5.68 -16.20
N ALA A 341 -39.61 -5.18 -17.44
CA ALA A 341 -40.86 -5.28 -18.19
C ALA A 341 -40.80 -6.26 -19.37
N PHE A 342 -39.61 -6.70 -19.79
CA PHE A 342 -39.43 -7.52 -20.98
C PHE A 342 -38.16 -8.36 -20.91
N ALA A 343 -38.09 -9.37 -21.78
CA ALA A 343 -36.90 -10.16 -22.02
C ALA A 343 -36.48 -10.01 -23.48
N ARG A 344 -35.16 -10.06 -23.73
CA ARG A 344 -34.57 -10.08 -25.06
C ARG A 344 -33.59 -11.24 -25.18
N HIS A 345 -33.58 -11.89 -26.33
CA HIS A 345 -32.56 -12.86 -26.67
C HIS A 345 -31.54 -12.28 -27.64
N ILE A 346 -30.27 -12.66 -27.46
CA ILE A 346 -29.18 -12.32 -28.37
C ILE A 346 -28.26 -13.51 -28.52
N THR A 347 -27.86 -13.81 -29.77
CA THR A 347 -26.92 -14.89 -30.07
C THR A 347 -25.69 -14.33 -30.77
N PHE A 348 -24.53 -14.60 -30.21
CA PHE A 348 -23.23 -14.25 -30.78
C PHE A 348 -22.60 -15.46 -31.45
N GLY A 349 -22.06 -15.29 -32.65
CA GLY A 349 -21.22 -16.25 -33.36
C GLY A 349 -19.79 -15.77 -33.42
N TYR A 350 -18.83 -16.68 -33.45
CA TYR A 350 -17.41 -16.32 -33.41
C TYR A 350 -16.53 -17.47 -33.92
N ASN A 351 -15.32 -17.11 -34.34
CA ASN A 351 -14.24 -18.05 -34.60
C ASN A 351 -13.45 -18.32 -33.32
N ARG A 352 -12.94 -19.55 -33.18
CA ARG A 352 -12.17 -19.99 -32.02
C ARG A 352 -10.80 -20.49 -32.46
N THR A 353 -9.77 -19.91 -31.88
CA THR A 353 -8.40 -20.36 -32.09
C THR A 353 -7.73 -20.60 -30.74
N LEU A 354 -7.11 -21.77 -30.55
CA LEU A 354 -6.31 -22.00 -29.35
C LEU A 354 -5.00 -21.23 -29.47
N GLN A 355 -4.73 -20.34 -28.51
CA GLN A 355 -3.52 -19.54 -28.47
C GLN A 355 -2.83 -19.69 -27.11
N ALA A 356 -1.52 -19.86 -27.14
CA ALA A 356 -0.71 -19.85 -25.94
C ALA A 356 -0.24 -18.41 -25.64
N PHE A 357 -0.82 -17.78 -24.62
CA PHE A 357 -0.36 -16.50 -24.10
C PHE A 357 0.85 -16.70 -23.19
N HIS A 358 1.86 -15.85 -23.34
CA HIS A 358 3.09 -15.86 -22.52
C HIS A 358 3.79 -17.23 -22.46
N GLY A 359 3.56 -18.11 -23.44
CA GLY A 359 4.10 -19.48 -23.50
C GLY A 359 3.63 -20.40 -22.36
N LYS A 360 2.63 -20.00 -21.56
CA LYS A 360 2.16 -20.72 -20.38
C LYS A 360 0.64 -20.87 -20.32
N CYS A 361 -0.09 -19.89 -20.84
CA CYS A 361 -1.55 -19.83 -20.77
C CYS A 361 -2.18 -20.24 -22.10
N ALA A 362 -2.51 -21.52 -22.27
CA ALA A 362 -3.32 -21.95 -23.40
C ALA A 362 -4.78 -21.50 -23.19
N GLN A 363 -5.23 -20.53 -23.98
CA GLN A 363 -6.57 -19.96 -23.91
C GLN A 363 -7.21 -19.96 -25.30
N THR A 364 -8.53 -20.06 -25.36
CA THR A 364 -9.26 -19.91 -26.62
C THR A 364 -9.41 -18.42 -26.91
N LEU A 365 -8.80 -17.94 -28.00
CA LEU A 365 -9.06 -16.62 -28.53
C LEU A 365 -10.34 -16.66 -29.37
N PHE A 366 -11.20 -15.66 -29.16
CA PHE A 366 -12.45 -15.46 -29.88
C PHE A 366 -12.27 -14.27 -30.84
N SER A 367 -12.43 -14.53 -32.14
CA SER A 367 -12.31 -13.52 -33.19
C SER A 367 -13.55 -13.51 -34.08
N ASP A 368 -13.69 -12.46 -34.89
CA ASP A 368 -14.80 -12.29 -35.84
C ASP A 368 -16.16 -12.42 -35.14
N VAL A 369 -16.25 -11.84 -33.94
CA VAL A 369 -17.46 -11.90 -33.12
C VAL A 369 -18.55 -11.09 -33.80
N GLN A 370 -19.71 -11.71 -34.02
CA GLN A 370 -20.85 -11.10 -34.71
C GLN A 370 -22.18 -11.51 -34.06
N VAL A 371 -23.20 -10.67 -34.21
CA VAL A 371 -24.56 -11.02 -33.80
C VAL A 371 -25.22 -11.87 -34.89
N LEU A 372 -25.54 -13.13 -34.56
CA LEU A 372 -26.26 -14.05 -35.44
C LEU A 372 -27.77 -13.82 -35.40
N SER A 373 -28.31 -13.52 -34.20
CA SER A 373 -29.72 -13.19 -34.01
C SER A 373 -29.90 -12.28 -32.79
N SER A 374 -30.94 -11.45 -32.81
CA SER A 374 -31.26 -10.50 -31.75
C SER A 374 -32.75 -10.15 -31.78
N ASP A 375 -33.38 -10.17 -30.61
CA ASP A 375 -34.78 -9.74 -30.42
C ASP A 375 -34.92 -8.24 -30.10
N PHE A 376 -33.80 -7.51 -29.99
CA PHE A 376 -33.80 -6.05 -29.82
C PHE A 376 -34.38 -5.38 -31.07
N THR A 377 -35.17 -4.32 -30.89
CA THR A 377 -35.84 -3.64 -32.01
C THR A 377 -34.85 -2.86 -32.87
N THR A 378 -33.83 -2.29 -32.23
CA THR A 378 -32.66 -1.71 -32.85
C THR A 378 -31.57 -2.77 -32.91
N PRO A 379 -31.06 -3.11 -34.11
CA PRO A 379 -29.97 -4.08 -34.23
C PRO A 379 -28.75 -3.65 -33.41
N PRO A 380 -28.11 -4.58 -32.67
CA PRO A 380 -26.85 -4.31 -31.97
C PRO A 380 -25.78 -3.74 -32.92
N VAL A 381 -25.05 -2.72 -32.46
CA VAL A 381 -23.98 -2.09 -33.22
C VAL A 381 -22.65 -2.68 -32.80
N VAL A 382 -21.91 -3.26 -33.74
CA VAL A 382 -20.56 -3.77 -33.50
C VAL A 382 -19.59 -2.61 -33.33
N LYS A 383 -18.85 -2.60 -32.22
CA LYS A 383 -17.78 -1.64 -31.92
C LYS A 383 -16.40 -2.27 -32.04
N ASN A 384 -16.27 -3.54 -31.62
CA ASN A 384 -15.05 -4.34 -31.74
C ASN A 384 -15.41 -5.82 -31.94
N ASP A 385 -14.90 -6.42 -33.01
CA ASP A 385 -15.14 -7.80 -33.42
C ASP A 385 -14.10 -8.79 -32.88
N SER A 386 -13.13 -8.31 -32.10
CA SER A 386 -12.11 -9.12 -31.43
C SER A 386 -12.26 -9.03 -29.91
N ILE A 387 -12.22 -10.18 -29.24
CA ILE A 387 -12.20 -10.22 -27.77
C ILE A 387 -10.80 -9.91 -27.28
N GLN A 388 -10.71 -8.96 -26.35
CA GLN A 388 -9.47 -8.56 -25.70
C GLN A 388 -9.62 -8.69 -24.18
N PHE A 389 -8.48 -8.78 -23.48
CA PHE A 389 -8.44 -8.72 -22.03
C PHE A 389 -7.43 -7.64 -21.58
N PRO A 390 -7.85 -6.62 -20.79
CA PRO A 390 -9.19 -6.38 -20.25
C PRO A 390 -10.28 -6.26 -21.33
N SER A 391 -11.53 -6.54 -20.95
CA SER A 391 -12.65 -6.44 -21.89
C SER A 391 -12.75 -5.02 -22.44
N VAL A 392 -13.16 -4.93 -23.70
CA VAL A 392 -13.44 -3.69 -24.41
C VAL A 392 -14.87 -3.79 -24.92
N VAL A 393 -15.60 -2.68 -25.00
CA VAL A 393 -16.95 -2.67 -25.55
C VAL A 393 -16.95 -3.30 -26.95
N ASN A 394 -17.55 -4.48 -27.05
CA ASN A 394 -17.66 -5.22 -28.30
C ASN A 394 -18.91 -4.81 -29.06
N PHE A 395 -20.02 -4.67 -28.35
CA PHE A 395 -21.31 -4.31 -28.93
C PHE A 395 -21.98 -3.23 -28.10
N GLU A 396 -22.72 -2.37 -28.79
CA GLU A 396 -23.65 -1.43 -28.19
C GLU A 396 -25.08 -1.92 -28.50
N ILE A 397 -25.89 -2.10 -27.46
CA ILE A 397 -27.29 -2.52 -27.57
C ILE A 397 -28.19 -1.39 -27.08
N ALA A 398 -29.20 -1.03 -27.88
CA ALA A 398 -30.16 -0.01 -27.49
C ALA A 398 -31.04 -0.50 -26.34
N ASN A 399 -31.38 0.40 -25.42
CA ASN A 399 -32.37 0.14 -24.38
C ASN A 399 -33.78 0.37 -24.93
N ASP A 400 -34.36 -0.64 -25.59
CA ASP A 400 -35.64 -0.56 -26.30
C ASP A 400 -36.75 -1.52 -25.85
#